data_AF-A0A7Y5CS56-F1
#
_entry.id   AF-A0A7Y5CS56-F1
#
_cell.length_a   1.000
_cell.length_b   1.000
_cell.length_c   1.000
_cell.angle_alpha   90.00
_cell.angle_beta   90.00
_cell.angle_gamma   90.00
#
_symmetry.space_group_name_H-M   'P 1'
#
loop_
_entity.id
_entity.type
_entity.pdbx_description
1 polymer ?
#
loop_
_entity_poly.entity_id
_entity_poly.type
_entity_poly.pdbx_seq_one_letter_code
_entity_poly.pdbx_strand_id
1 'polypeptide(L)'
;MLEKLRRTMTGLGFDEAITIDLIAPRQATPFLPAEGQLLPLVNPLNEELSVLRPAVIATLLNSLAYNLNRKNRDIWLYEVGAAFWREPGREVCEEQRLAAIAVGAAETPNWLGKPRPFDLPDLRGALEVLERALSLPKLVFQPLADHPYLAAGWEILVAGNRLGIAGRLKPEVLKLYDIEPAVFHFELRLAELMASVDWQRTFQSIPKYPPVERDLAIVVAAEIPAEQIYAVIEQASDHLLERLELFDLYTGKQVPAGRKSMAFSLTFRAADHTLRDEEVEERLARILAALRRAYGAELRS
;
A
#
# COMPACT_ATOMS: atom_id res chain seq x y z
N MET A 1 -0.60 -18.89 10.44
CA MET A 1 -0.39 -17.64 9.67
C MET A 1 -1.62 -17.26 8.84
N LEU A 2 -2.08 -18.12 7.93
CA LEU A 2 -3.21 -17.81 7.04
C LEU A 2 -4.49 -17.41 7.80
N GLU A 3 -4.80 -18.07 8.90
CA GLU A 3 -5.91 -17.68 9.79
C GLU A 3 -5.76 -16.27 10.36
N LYS A 4 -4.54 -15.90 10.78
CA LYS A 4 -4.24 -14.55 11.28
C LYS A 4 -4.41 -13.50 10.17
N LEU A 5 -3.93 -13.81 8.97
CA LEU A 5 -4.11 -12.97 7.79
C LEU A 5 -5.60 -12.76 7.48
N ARG A 6 -6.39 -13.83 7.40
CA ARG A 6 -7.85 -13.76 7.19
C ARG A 6 -8.53 -12.91 8.25
N ARG A 7 -8.22 -13.16 9.53
CA ARG A 7 -8.77 -12.38 10.65
C ARG A 7 -8.37 -10.90 10.58
N THR A 8 -7.16 -10.58 10.15
CA THR A 8 -6.72 -9.19 9.94
C THR A 8 -7.49 -8.53 8.80
N MET A 9 -7.66 -9.21 7.67
CA MET A 9 -8.43 -8.69 6.53
C MET A 9 -9.90 -8.44 6.91
N THR A 10 -10.53 -9.40 7.60
CA THR A 10 -11.89 -9.23 8.13
C THR A 10 -11.95 -8.11 9.17
N GLY A 11 -10.93 -7.97 10.02
CA GLY A 11 -10.83 -6.87 10.99
C GLY A 11 -10.66 -5.48 10.34
N LEU A 12 -10.13 -5.43 9.12
CA LEU A 12 -10.05 -4.22 8.28
C LEU A 12 -11.36 -3.91 7.55
N GLY A 13 -12.37 -4.78 7.65
CA GLY A 13 -13.67 -4.61 7.01
C GLY A 13 -13.79 -5.25 5.62
N PHE A 14 -12.83 -6.07 5.18
CA PHE A 14 -12.93 -6.81 3.92
C PHE A 14 -13.66 -8.15 4.13
N ASP A 15 -14.58 -8.47 3.22
CA ASP A 15 -15.26 -9.77 3.17
C ASP A 15 -14.45 -10.77 2.33
N GLU A 16 -14.34 -12.02 2.81
CA GLU A 16 -13.65 -13.08 2.05
C GLU A 16 -14.56 -13.55 0.90
N ALA A 17 -14.04 -13.49 -0.32
CA ALA A 17 -14.66 -14.02 -1.51
C ALA A 17 -13.93 -15.29 -1.98
N ILE A 18 -14.67 -16.20 -2.60
CA ILE A 18 -14.12 -17.37 -3.30
C ILE A 18 -14.68 -17.31 -4.71
N THR A 19 -13.82 -17.09 -5.70
CA THR A 19 -14.22 -17.00 -7.10
C THR A 19 -13.75 -18.22 -7.88
N ILE A 20 -14.39 -18.47 -9.03
CA ILE A 20 -13.97 -19.55 -9.93
C ILE A 20 -12.67 -19.10 -10.60
N ASP A 21 -11.71 -20.00 -10.77
CA ASP A 21 -10.41 -19.71 -11.40
C ASP A 21 -10.48 -19.44 -12.92
N LEU A 22 -11.66 -19.54 -13.52
CA LEU A 22 -11.90 -19.42 -14.95
C LEU A 22 -12.52 -18.08 -15.30
N ILE A 23 -12.09 -17.52 -16.43
CA ILE A 23 -12.54 -16.22 -16.91
C ILE A 23 -12.48 -16.14 -18.44
N ALA A 24 -13.12 -15.11 -19.00
CA ALA A 24 -13.06 -14.79 -20.41
C ALA A 24 -11.64 -14.31 -20.82
N PRO A 25 -11.13 -14.68 -22.00
CA PRO A 25 -9.80 -14.25 -22.47
C PRO A 25 -9.61 -12.73 -22.44
N ARG A 26 -10.62 -11.98 -22.90
CA ARG A 26 -10.62 -10.51 -22.94
C ARG A 26 -10.40 -9.86 -21.57
N GLN A 27 -10.91 -10.49 -20.52
CA GLN A 27 -10.81 -10.02 -19.14
C GLN A 27 -9.49 -10.48 -18.51
N ALA A 28 -8.92 -11.61 -18.93
CA ALA A 28 -7.65 -12.11 -18.44
C ALA A 28 -6.44 -11.33 -18.98
N THR A 29 -6.46 -10.94 -20.25
CA THR A 29 -5.29 -10.35 -20.96
C THR A 29 -4.63 -9.17 -20.23
N PRO A 30 -5.37 -8.18 -19.67
CA PRO A 30 -4.74 -7.04 -19.00
C PRO A 30 -3.88 -7.40 -17.78
N PHE A 31 -4.14 -8.56 -17.17
CA PHE A 31 -3.48 -9.01 -15.94
C PHE A 31 -2.36 -10.03 -16.18
N LEU A 32 -2.05 -10.35 -17.44
CA LEU A 32 -0.94 -11.20 -17.78
C LEU A 32 0.40 -10.53 -17.44
N PRO A 33 1.38 -11.30 -16.93
CA PRO A 33 2.78 -10.88 -16.95
C PRO A 33 3.24 -10.56 -18.39
N ALA A 34 4.24 -9.69 -18.54
CA ALA A 34 4.65 -9.17 -19.86
C ALA A 34 5.00 -10.25 -20.91
N GLU A 35 5.58 -11.38 -20.49
CA GLU A 35 5.91 -12.51 -21.35
C GLU A 35 4.96 -13.71 -21.17
N GLY A 36 3.92 -13.54 -20.35
CA GLY A 36 2.97 -14.59 -20.01
C GLY A 36 1.97 -14.89 -21.13
N GLN A 37 1.62 -16.15 -21.28
CA GLN A 37 0.53 -16.60 -22.15
C GLN A 37 -0.64 -17.13 -21.32
N LEU A 38 -1.87 -16.92 -21.82
CA LEU A 38 -3.08 -17.50 -21.23
C LEU A 38 -3.05 -19.02 -21.31
N LEU A 39 -3.72 -19.65 -20.35
CA LEU A 39 -3.89 -21.10 -20.27
C LEU A 39 -5.34 -21.46 -20.61
N PRO A 40 -5.65 -21.76 -21.88
CA PRO A 40 -6.98 -22.16 -22.28
C PRO A 40 -7.31 -23.59 -21.84
N LEU A 41 -8.57 -23.80 -21.49
CA LEU A 41 -9.12 -25.14 -21.36
C LEU A 41 -9.29 -25.79 -22.74
N VAL A 42 -9.02 -27.09 -22.82
CA VAL A 42 -9.23 -27.87 -24.05
C VAL A 42 -10.73 -27.94 -24.40
N ASN A 43 -11.58 -28.15 -23.39
CA ASN A 43 -13.03 -28.30 -23.55
C ASN A 43 -13.77 -27.36 -22.58
N PRO A 44 -13.82 -26.04 -22.85
CA PRO A 44 -14.50 -25.08 -21.99
C PRO A 44 -16.02 -25.23 -22.06
N LEU A 45 -16.70 -24.93 -20.95
CA LEU A 45 -18.18 -24.94 -20.90
C LEU A 45 -18.79 -23.83 -21.76
N ASN A 46 -18.14 -22.66 -21.79
CA ASN A 46 -18.47 -21.51 -22.63
C ASN A 46 -17.24 -20.58 -22.76
N GLU A 47 -17.34 -19.54 -23.59
CA GLU A 47 -16.25 -18.57 -23.81
C GLU A 47 -15.95 -17.69 -22.59
N GLU A 48 -16.92 -17.44 -21.71
CA GLU A 48 -16.73 -16.63 -20.49
C GLU A 48 -15.94 -17.38 -19.41
N LEU A 49 -15.78 -18.70 -19.53
CA LEU A 49 -15.06 -19.58 -18.61
C LEU A 49 -14.06 -20.47 -19.37
N SER A 50 -13.27 -19.86 -20.26
CA SER A 50 -12.42 -20.60 -21.20
C SER A 50 -10.92 -20.60 -20.89
N VAL A 51 -10.44 -19.69 -20.03
CA VAL A 51 -9.02 -19.61 -19.63
C VAL A 51 -8.87 -19.52 -18.13
N LEU A 52 -7.74 -20.01 -17.59
CA LEU A 52 -7.38 -19.77 -16.19
C LEU A 52 -6.99 -18.30 -15.97
N ARG A 53 -7.35 -17.77 -14.79
CA ARG A 53 -7.04 -16.40 -14.38
C ARG A 53 -5.53 -16.20 -14.17
N PRO A 54 -4.91 -15.18 -14.77
CA PRO A 54 -3.49 -14.85 -14.54
C PRO A 54 -3.25 -13.99 -13.29
N ALA A 55 -4.32 -13.49 -12.67
CA ALA A 55 -4.30 -12.76 -11.42
C ALA A 55 -5.65 -12.96 -10.69
N VAL A 56 -5.62 -12.93 -9.36
CA VAL A 56 -6.83 -13.16 -8.55
C VAL A 56 -7.81 -11.99 -8.70
N ILE A 57 -7.31 -10.77 -8.88
CA ILE A 57 -8.14 -9.59 -9.20
C ILE A 57 -9.10 -9.81 -10.38
N ALA A 58 -8.68 -10.56 -11.40
CA ALA A 58 -9.42 -10.67 -12.65
C ALA A 58 -10.82 -11.23 -12.41
N THR A 59 -10.96 -12.19 -11.49
CA THR A 59 -12.24 -12.81 -11.14
C THR A 59 -12.92 -12.11 -9.96
N LEU A 60 -12.16 -11.49 -9.05
CA LEU A 60 -12.73 -10.59 -8.03
C LEU A 60 -13.52 -9.42 -8.66
N LEU A 61 -13.09 -8.89 -9.79
CA LEU A 61 -13.81 -7.84 -10.51
C LEU A 61 -15.19 -8.30 -11.03
N ASN A 62 -15.35 -9.58 -11.40
CA ASN A 62 -16.67 -10.12 -11.75
C ASN A 62 -17.59 -10.15 -10.52
N SER A 63 -17.09 -10.53 -9.36
CA SER A 63 -17.82 -10.48 -8.09
C SER A 63 -18.17 -9.04 -7.69
N LEU A 64 -17.28 -8.09 -7.95
CA LEU A 64 -17.53 -6.67 -7.73
C LEU A 64 -18.67 -6.16 -8.62
N ALA A 65 -18.59 -6.41 -9.94
CA ALA A 65 -19.60 -6.03 -10.91
C ALA A 65 -20.97 -6.64 -10.57
N TYR A 66 -21.00 -7.91 -10.16
CA TYR A 66 -22.20 -8.60 -9.69
C TYR A 66 -22.90 -7.86 -8.53
N ASN A 67 -22.12 -7.35 -7.57
CA ASN A 67 -22.63 -6.62 -6.41
C ASN A 67 -23.06 -5.18 -6.76
N LEU A 68 -22.27 -4.47 -7.57
CA LEU A 68 -22.62 -3.12 -8.05
C LEU A 68 -23.95 -3.12 -8.82
N ASN A 69 -24.17 -4.14 -9.66
CA ASN A 69 -25.42 -4.34 -10.39
C ASN A 69 -26.64 -4.55 -9.48
N ARG A 70 -26.42 -4.99 -8.24
CA ARG A 70 -27.44 -5.15 -7.19
C ARG A 70 -27.56 -3.94 -6.26
N LYS A 71 -26.94 -2.82 -6.64
CA LYS A 71 -26.99 -1.54 -5.90
C LYS A 71 -26.26 -1.57 -4.55
N ASN A 72 -25.41 -2.55 -4.32
CA ASN A 72 -24.40 -2.48 -3.25
C ASN A 72 -23.33 -1.46 -3.70
N ARG A 73 -22.97 -0.51 -2.83
CA ARG A 73 -22.09 0.63 -3.20
C ARG A 73 -20.74 0.59 -2.51
N ASP A 74 -20.71 0.10 -1.27
CA ASP A 74 -19.51 -0.01 -0.44
C ASP A 74 -19.16 -1.50 -0.36
N ILE A 75 -18.18 -1.92 -1.14
CA ILE A 75 -17.86 -3.35 -1.34
C ILE A 75 -16.35 -3.51 -1.25
N TRP A 76 -15.88 -4.17 -0.20
CA TRP A 76 -14.48 -4.50 0.02
C TRP A 76 -14.33 -6.01 0.10
N LEU A 77 -13.68 -6.61 -0.91
CA LEU A 77 -13.52 -8.05 -1.02
C LEU A 77 -12.05 -8.41 -0.98
N TYR A 78 -11.72 -9.56 -0.40
CA TYR A 78 -10.42 -10.17 -0.53
C TYR A 78 -10.52 -11.66 -0.84
N GLU A 79 -9.51 -12.21 -1.49
CA GLU A 79 -9.42 -13.62 -1.81
C GLU A 79 -7.97 -14.09 -1.69
N VAL A 80 -7.79 -15.30 -1.15
CA VAL A 80 -6.54 -16.04 -1.26
C VAL A 80 -6.74 -17.13 -2.30
N GLY A 81 -6.04 -17.02 -3.43
CA GLY A 81 -6.27 -17.89 -4.58
C GLY A 81 -5.05 -18.02 -5.48
N ALA A 82 -5.16 -18.92 -6.45
CA ALA A 82 -4.09 -19.19 -7.41
C ALA A 82 -4.20 -18.28 -8.65
N ALA A 83 -3.05 -17.86 -9.14
CA ALA A 83 -2.86 -17.21 -10.43
C ALA A 83 -2.07 -18.14 -11.36
N PHE A 84 -2.47 -18.22 -12.63
CA PHE A 84 -1.90 -19.17 -13.59
C PHE A 84 -1.50 -18.49 -14.90
N TRP A 85 -0.30 -18.79 -15.40
CA TRP A 85 0.15 -18.36 -16.72
C TRP A 85 1.18 -19.33 -17.27
N ARG A 86 1.54 -19.18 -18.55
CA ARG A 86 2.68 -19.90 -19.15
C ARG A 86 3.80 -18.93 -19.49
N GLU A 87 5.02 -19.24 -19.08
CA GLU A 87 6.23 -18.52 -19.48
C GLU A 87 6.86 -19.16 -20.73
N PRO A 88 7.55 -18.40 -21.59
CA PRO A 88 8.27 -18.96 -22.73
C PRO A 88 9.32 -19.97 -22.27
N GLY A 89 9.28 -21.18 -22.82
CA GLY A 89 10.26 -22.24 -22.51
C GLY A 89 10.10 -22.90 -21.13
N ARG A 90 9.05 -22.56 -20.38
CA ARG A 90 8.68 -23.21 -19.11
C ARG A 90 7.34 -23.93 -19.22
N GLU A 91 7.06 -24.76 -18.22
CA GLU A 91 5.74 -25.33 -17.99
C GLU A 91 4.74 -24.25 -17.48
N VAL A 92 3.60 -24.71 -16.98
CA VAL A 92 2.59 -23.88 -16.32
C VAL A 92 3.17 -23.27 -15.03
N CYS A 93 3.05 -21.96 -14.90
CA CYS A 93 3.31 -21.24 -13.67
C CYS A 93 2.01 -21.17 -12.85
N GLU A 94 2.10 -21.54 -11.57
CA GLU A 94 1.03 -21.40 -10.59
C GLU A 94 1.59 -20.67 -9.36
N GLU A 95 0.90 -19.62 -8.93
CA GLU A 95 1.31 -18.84 -7.77
C GLU A 95 0.12 -18.50 -6.87
N GLN A 96 0.25 -18.80 -5.58
CA GLN A 96 -0.75 -18.41 -4.58
C GLN A 96 -0.58 -16.92 -4.26
N ARG A 97 -1.70 -16.19 -4.27
CA ARG A 97 -1.74 -14.74 -4.04
C ARG A 97 -2.84 -14.37 -3.08
N LEU A 98 -2.59 -13.32 -2.29
CA LEU A 98 -3.63 -12.57 -1.58
C LEU A 98 -3.98 -11.36 -2.44
N ALA A 99 -5.23 -11.28 -2.90
CA ALA A 99 -5.75 -10.10 -3.58
C ALA A 99 -6.86 -9.46 -2.76
N ALA A 100 -6.95 -8.14 -2.82
CA ALA A 100 -8.08 -7.40 -2.28
C ALA A 100 -8.52 -6.30 -3.26
N ILE A 101 -9.80 -5.97 -3.24
CA ILE A 101 -10.41 -4.90 -4.02
C ILE A 101 -11.35 -4.10 -3.13
N ALA A 102 -11.40 -2.78 -3.33
CA ALA A 102 -12.26 -1.88 -2.58
C ALA A 102 -12.89 -0.84 -3.50
N VAL A 103 -14.19 -0.59 -3.29
CA VAL A 103 -14.97 0.49 -3.89
C VAL A 103 -15.90 1.09 -2.85
N GLY A 104 -16.29 2.35 -3.04
CA GLY A 104 -17.27 3.04 -2.21
C GLY A 104 -16.63 3.91 -1.14
N ALA A 105 -17.30 4.04 0.01
CA ALA A 105 -16.90 4.91 1.09
C ALA A 105 -15.97 4.21 2.11
N ALA A 106 -14.83 4.82 2.43
CA ALA A 106 -13.97 4.47 3.57
C ALA A 106 -14.66 4.74 4.91
N GLU A 107 -15.46 5.81 4.97
CA GLU A 107 -16.29 6.15 6.11
C GLU A 107 -17.74 6.20 5.66
N THR A 108 -18.55 5.31 6.22
CA THR A 108 -19.97 5.26 5.91
C THR A 108 -20.68 6.51 6.42
N PRO A 109 -21.70 7.00 5.68
CA PRO A 109 -22.45 8.17 6.09
C PRO A 109 -23.13 7.90 7.44
N ASN A 110 -22.90 8.79 8.40
CA ASN A 110 -23.53 8.72 9.71
C ASN A 110 -23.87 10.14 10.19
N TRP A 111 -24.53 10.23 11.35
CA TRP A 111 -24.97 11.51 11.91
C TRP A 111 -23.81 12.45 12.31
N LEU A 112 -22.57 11.95 12.41
CA LEU A 112 -21.38 12.71 12.77
C LEU A 112 -20.63 13.30 11.57
N GLY A 113 -20.86 12.79 10.36
CA GLY A 113 -19.98 13.13 9.24
C GLY A 113 -20.53 12.80 7.86
N LYS A 114 -19.99 13.52 6.88
CA LYS A 114 -20.19 13.22 5.47
C LYS A 114 -19.39 11.95 5.10
N PRO A 115 -19.88 11.15 4.14
CA PRO A 115 -19.12 9.99 3.69
C PRO A 115 -17.80 10.44 3.05
N ARG A 116 -16.73 9.72 3.37
CA ARG A 116 -15.43 9.89 2.73
C ARG A 116 -15.19 8.73 1.77
N PRO A 117 -14.92 8.97 0.48
CA PRO A 117 -14.62 7.89 -0.47
C PRO A 117 -13.32 7.19 -0.07
N PHE A 118 -13.26 5.89 -0.35
CA PHE A 118 -12.03 5.11 -0.25
C PHE A 118 -11.00 5.63 -1.27
N ASP A 119 -9.75 5.77 -0.85
CA ASP A 119 -8.66 6.24 -1.70
C ASP A 119 -7.33 5.53 -1.39
N LEU A 120 -6.27 5.86 -2.14
CA LEU A 120 -4.92 5.28 -2.03
C LEU A 120 -4.36 5.27 -0.59
N PRO A 121 -4.57 6.30 0.26
CA PRO A 121 -4.14 6.25 1.66
C PRO A 121 -4.82 5.14 2.48
N ASP A 122 -6.10 4.86 2.22
CA ASP A 122 -6.83 3.77 2.91
C ASP A 122 -6.26 2.41 2.51
N LEU A 123 -5.93 2.24 1.22
CA LEU A 123 -5.30 1.04 0.69
C LEU A 123 -3.91 0.81 1.32
N ARG A 124 -3.11 1.87 1.42
CA ARG A 124 -1.80 1.82 2.09
C ARG A 124 -1.96 1.51 3.58
N GLY A 125 -2.93 2.13 4.25
CA GLY A 125 -3.25 1.86 5.65
C GLY A 125 -3.57 0.38 5.91
N ALA A 126 -4.37 -0.25 5.04
CA ALA A 126 -4.66 -1.68 5.12
C ALA A 126 -3.40 -2.55 5.02
N LEU A 127 -2.47 -2.21 4.11
CA LEU A 127 -1.20 -2.91 3.95
C LEU A 127 -0.25 -2.70 5.15
N GLU A 128 -0.21 -1.50 5.73
CA GLU A 128 0.57 -1.24 6.95
C GLU A 128 -0.03 -1.94 8.18
N VAL A 129 -1.35 -2.14 8.24
CA VAL A 129 -1.98 -2.99 9.27
C VAL A 129 -1.60 -4.45 9.07
N LEU A 130 -1.56 -4.95 7.84
CA LEU A 130 -1.05 -6.29 7.53
C LEU A 130 0.42 -6.44 7.93
N GLU A 131 1.27 -5.46 7.63
CA GLU A 131 2.67 -5.40 8.06
C GLU A 131 2.81 -5.62 9.56
N ARG A 132 2.11 -4.80 10.36
CA ARG A 132 2.16 -4.87 11.83
C ARG A 132 1.54 -6.16 12.37
N ALA A 133 0.41 -6.59 11.81
CA ALA A 133 -0.30 -7.77 12.26
C ALA A 133 0.52 -9.03 12.00
N LEU A 134 1.18 -9.14 10.85
CA LEU A 134 1.98 -10.29 10.49
C LEU A 134 3.43 -10.18 10.96
N SER A 135 3.84 -9.10 11.63
CA SER A 135 5.24 -8.85 12.01
C SER A 135 6.18 -8.92 10.78
N LEU A 136 5.78 -8.30 9.68
CA LEU A 136 6.64 -8.20 8.50
C LEU A 136 7.73 -7.12 8.75
N PRO A 137 8.90 -7.25 8.11
CA PRO A 137 9.78 -6.13 7.89
C PRO A 137 9.04 -4.96 7.22
N LYS A 138 9.52 -3.73 7.44
CA LYS A 138 8.96 -2.50 6.87
C LYS A 138 8.71 -2.67 5.37
N LEU A 139 7.47 -2.47 4.95
CA LEU A 139 7.10 -2.49 3.54
C LEU A 139 7.60 -1.21 2.86
N VAL A 140 8.18 -1.37 1.69
CA VAL A 140 8.65 -0.26 0.86
C VAL A 140 7.73 -0.13 -0.34
N PHE A 141 7.17 1.07 -0.52
CA PHE A 141 6.24 1.41 -1.59
C PHE A 141 6.97 2.22 -2.66
N GLN A 142 7.24 1.60 -3.80
CA GLN A 142 7.89 2.26 -4.94
C GLN A 142 6.86 2.67 -5.98
N PRO A 143 6.74 3.95 -6.35
CA PRO A 143 5.77 4.38 -7.36
C PRO A 143 5.93 3.61 -8.67
N LEU A 144 4.82 3.03 -9.16
CA LEU A 144 4.80 2.38 -10.47
C LEU A 144 4.47 3.40 -11.56
N ALA A 145 5.40 3.56 -12.50
CA ALA A 145 5.13 4.25 -13.75
C ALA A 145 4.67 3.24 -14.81
N ASP A 146 3.61 3.59 -15.55
CA ASP A 146 3.14 2.84 -16.72
C ASP A 146 2.84 1.34 -16.49
N HIS A 147 1.99 1.06 -15.51
CA HIS A 147 1.54 -0.32 -15.23
C HIS A 147 0.41 -0.74 -16.19
N PRO A 148 0.32 -2.01 -16.64
CA PRO A 148 -0.71 -2.46 -17.60
C PRO A 148 -2.15 -2.12 -17.18
N TYR A 149 -2.49 -2.32 -15.90
CA TYR A 149 -3.85 -2.13 -15.38
C TYR A 149 -4.01 -1.13 -14.23
N LEU A 150 -2.91 -0.56 -13.70
CA LEU A 150 -2.99 0.44 -12.63
C LEU A 150 -2.76 1.85 -13.19
N ALA A 151 -3.63 2.78 -12.83
CA ALA A 151 -3.51 4.19 -13.21
C ALA A 151 -2.55 4.97 -12.29
N ALA A 152 -2.49 4.57 -11.03
CA ALA A 152 -1.57 5.09 -10.02
C ALA A 152 -1.42 4.02 -8.93
N GLY A 153 -0.22 3.82 -8.42
CA GLY A 153 0.03 2.79 -7.43
C GLY A 153 1.50 2.58 -7.14
N TRP A 154 1.79 1.49 -6.45
CA TRP A 154 3.10 1.12 -5.98
C TRP A 154 3.41 -0.35 -6.26
N GLU A 155 4.68 -0.62 -6.53
CA GLU A 155 5.27 -1.92 -6.29
C GLU A 155 5.64 -1.99 -4.81
N ILE A 156 5.30 -3.10 -4.18
CA ILE A 156 5.52 -3.32 -2.76
C ILE A 156 6.71 -4.25 -2.63
N LEU A 157 7.72 -3.82 -1.89
CA LEU A 157 8.88 -4.62 -1.54
C LEU A 157 8.87 -4.94 -0.03
N VAL A 158 9.40 -6.11 0.33
CA VAL A 158 9.67 -6.52 1.70
C VAL A 158 11.09 -7.09 1.76
N ALA A 159 11.93 -6.56 2.66
CA ALA A 159 13.34 -6.93 2.76
C ALA A 159 14.12 -6.87 1.42
N GLY A 160 13.74 -5.96 0.51
CA GLY A 160 14.33 -5.80 -0.83
C GLY A 160 13.76 -6.74 -1.90
N ASN A 161 12.95 -7.73 -1.53
CA ASN A 161 12.27 -8.61 -2.47
C ASN A 161 10.91 -8.05 -2.86
N ARG A 162 10.52 -8.23 -4.13
CA ARG A 162 9.19 -7.84 -4.58
C ARG A 162 8.13 -8.72 -3.88
N LEU A 163 7.13 -8.08 -3.30
CA LEU A 163 6.02 -8.72 -2.62
C LEU A 163 4.76 -8.72 -3.48
N GLY A 164 4.52 -7.62 -4.20
CA GLY A 164 3.27 -7.44 -4.93
C GLY A 164 3.08 -6.02 -5.42
N ILE A 165 1.84 -5.67 -5.73
CA ILE A 165 1.48 -4.32 -6.17
C ILE A 165 0.22 -3.82 -5.46
N ALA A 166 0.03 -2.51 -5.42
CA ALA A 166 -1.19 -1.88 -4.94
C ALA A 166 -1.48 -0.59 -5.70
N GLY A 167 -2.74 -0.27 -5.96
CA GLY A 167 -3.10 0.99 -6.60
C GLY A 167 -4.54 1.11 -7.04
N ARG A 168 -4.82 2.18 -7.78
CA ARG A 168 -6.10 2.46 -8.43
C ARG A 168 -6.12 1.88 -9.84
N LEU A 169 -7.19 1.18 -10.20
CA LEU A 169 -7.34 0.59 -11.53
C LEU A 169 -7.56 1.63 -12.63
N LYS A 170 -7.09 1.31 -13.84
CA LYS A 170 -7.33 2.07 -15.07
C LYS A 170 -8.81 2.00 -15.49
N PRO A 171 -9.44 3.11 -15.90
CA PRO A 171 -10.81 3.10 -16.41
C PRO A 171 -11.03 2.14 -17.59
N GLU A 172 -10.01 1.94 -18.42
CA GLU A 172 -10.05 1.02 -19.57
C GLU A 172 -10.25 -0.43 -19.14
N VAL A 173 -9.65 -0.81 -18.00
CA VAL A 173 -9.80 -2.16 -17.43
C VAL A 173 -11.18 -2.31 -16.81
N LEU A 174 -11.65 -1.30 -16.08
CA LEU A 174 -12.97 -1.31 -15.43
C LEU A 174 -14.13 -1.42 -16.45
N LYS A 175 -13.98 -0.82 -17.63
CA LYS A 175 -14.94 -0.95 -18.74
C LYS A 175 -15.13 -2.39 -19.22
N LEU A 176 -14.14 -3.28 -19.07
CA LEU A 176 -14.27 -4.70 -19.44
C LEU A 176 -15.24 -5.47 -18.52
N TYR A 177 -15.63 -4.86 -17.41
CA TYR A 177 -16.51 -5.41 -16.37
C TYR A 177 -17.77 -4.56 -16.17
N ASP A 178 -17.99 -3.54 -17.01
CA ASP A 178 -19.06 -2.55 -16.86
C ASP A 178 -19.06 -1.84 -15.48
N ILE A 179 -17.86 -1.54 -14.96
CA ILE A 179 -17.66 -0.84 -13.69
C ILE A 179 -17.35 0.64 -13.93
N GLU A 180 -18.19 1.51 -13.40
CA GLU A 180 -18.01 2.98 -13.43
C GLU A 180 -17.18 3.57 -12.26
N PRO A 181 -17.39 3.18 -10.99
CA PRO A 181 -16.68 3.80 -9.87
C PRO A 181 -15.19 3.47 -9.85
N ALA A 182 -14.40 4.33 -9.21
CA ALA A 182 -12.98 4.06 -8.99
C ALA A 182 -12.79 2.84 -8.07
N VAL A 183 -11.90 1.92 -8.48
CA VAL A 183 -11.60 0.70 -7.73
C VAL A 183 -10.13 0.70 -7.33
N PHE A 184 -9.89 0.37 -6.06
CA PHE A 184 -8.58 0.25 -5.46
C PHE A 184 -8.28 -1.21 -5.18
N HIS A 185 -7.02 -1.61 -5.36
CA HIS A 185 -6.64 -3.01 -5.37
C HIS A 185 -5.21 -3.21 -4.87
N PHE A 186 -4.97 -4.29 -4.14
CA PHE A 186 -3.63 -4.83 -3.97
C PHE A 186 -3.59 -6.32 -4.24
N GLU A 187 -2.45 -6.83 -4.70
CA GLU A 187 -2.18 -8.26 -4.88
C GLU A 187 -0.76 -8.59 -4.42
N LEU A 188 -0.65 -9.49 -3.45
CA LEU A 188 0.61 -9.91 -2.82
C LEU A 188 0.86 -11.39 -3.08
N ARG A 189 2.10 -11.76 -3.36
CA ARG A 189 2.54 -13.14 -3.46
C ARG A 189 2.56 -13.79 -2.08
N LEU A 190 1.76 -14.84 -1.92
CA LEU A 190 1.58 -15.47 -0.62
C LEU A 190 2.86 -16.15 -0.14
N ALA A 191 3.62 -16.78 -1.04
CA ALA A 191 4.89 -17.42 -0.69
C ALA A 191 5.92 -16.42 -0.13
N GLU A 192 6.12 -15.28 -0.81
CA GLU A 192 7.01 -14.21 -0.38
C GLU A 192 6.55 -13.56 0.93
N LEU A 193 5.24 -13.36 1.08
CA LEU A 193 4.63 -12.87 2.31
C LEU A 193 4.94 -13.80 3.48
N MET A 194 4.77 -15.11 3.28
CA MET A 194 5.02 -16.15 4.29
C MET A 194 6.50 -16.27 4.65
N ALA A 195 7.39 -16.19 3.68
CA ALA A 195 8.83 -16.25 3.89
C ALA A 195 9.37 -15.04 4.65
N SER A 196 8.69 -13.90 4.56
CA SER A 196 9.12 -12.64 5.17
C SER A 196 8.67 -12.45 6.61
N VAL A 197 7.80 -13.32 7.15
CA VAL A 197 7.31 -13.13 8.52
C VAL A 197 8.39 -13.45 9.54
N ASP A 198 8.66 -12.49 10.42
CA ASP A 198 9.46 -12.70 11.63
C ASP A 198 8.55 -12.90 12.85
N TRP A 199 8.47 -14.15 13.32
CA TRP A 199 7.72 -14.49 14.53
C TRP A 199 8.51 -14.24 15.83
N GLN A 200 9.80 -13.91 15.74
CA GLN A 200 10.65 -13.70 16.90
C GLN A 200 10.42 -12.31 17.50
N ARG A 201 9.40 -12.20 18.36
CA ARG A 201 9.22 -11.01 19.19
C ARG A 201 10.23 -11.00 20.32
N THR A 202 11.24 -10.15 20.21
CA THR A 202 12.15 -9.86 21.32
C THR A 202 11.50 -8.86 22.28
N PHE A 203 11.65 -9.11 23.58
CA PHE A 203 11.21 -8.15 24.58
C PHE A 203 12.05 -6.88 24.47
N GLN A 204 11.37 -5.74 24.32
CA GLN A 204 11.99 -4.43 24.48
C GLN A 204 11.62 -3.88 25.85
N SER A 205 12.62 -3.42 26.61
CA SER A 205 12.38 -2.82 27.92
C SER A 205 11.45 -1.62 27.78
N ILE A 206 10.55 -1.48 28.75
CA ILE A 206 9.72 -0.28 28.87
C ILE A 206 10.65 0.93 29.04
N PRO A 207 10.42 2.02 28.29
CA PRO A 207 11.19 3.23 28.42
C PRO A 207 11.11 3.82 29.84
N LYS A 208 12.26 4.20 30.40
CA LYS A 208 12.36 4.75 31.76
C LYS A 208 12.31 6.27 31.82
N TYR A 209 12.53 6.93 30.69
CA TYR A 209 12.69 8.38 30.57
C TYR A 209 11.59 8.97 29.68
N PRO A 210 11.16 10.21 29.95
CA PRO A 210 10.10 10.85 29.18
C PRO A 210 10.55 11.13 27.73
N PRO A 211 9.62 11.14 26.76
CA PRO A 211 9.92 11.62 25.41
C PRO A 211 9.98 13.15 25.36
N VAL A 212 10.67 13.68 24.36
CA VAL A 212 10.59 15.09 23.96
C VAL A 212 10.07 15.16 22.54
N GLU A 213 8.99 15.91 22.33
CA GLU A 213 8.36 16.10 21.02
C GLU A 213 8.76 17.44 20.42
N ARG A 214 9.01 17.45 19.11
CA ARG A 214 9.34 18.65 18.33
C ARG A 214 8.72 18.57 16.95
N ASP A 215 8.12 19.69 16.54
CA ASP A 215 7.59 19.83 15.20
C ASP A 215 8.63 20.45 14.25
N LEU A 216 8.66 19.95 13.03
CA LEU A 216 9.55 20.38 11.97
C LEU A 216 8.74 20.63 10.69
N ALA A 217 8.56 21.89 10.32
CA ALA A 217 7.94 22.27 9.06
C ALA A 217 9.01 22.65 8.03
N ILE A 218 9.03 21.94 6.90
CA ILE A 218 9.98 22.20 5.81
C ILE A 218 9.25 22.51 4.50
N VAL A 219 9.91 23.26 3.63
CA VAL A 219 9.49 23.52 2.25
C VAL A 219 10.49 22.91 1.28
N VAL A 220 10.02 22.04 0.39
CA VAL A 220 10.83 21.33 -0.61
C VAL A 220 10.17 21.42 -1.99
N ALA A 221 10.86 21.00 -3.05
CA ALA A 221 10.26 20.91 -4.37
C ALA A 221 9.11 19.88 -4.38
N ALA A 222 8.07 20.14 -5.17
CA ALA A 222 6.81 19.40 -5.12
C ALA A 222 6.97 17.91 -5.51
N GLU A 223 7.94 17.61 -6.36
CA GLU A 223 8.29 16.28 -6.86
C GLU A 223 8.98 15.39 -5.82
N ILE A 224 9.59 15.95 -4.77
CA ILE A 224 10.35 15.17 -3.78
C ILE A 224 9.40 14.30 -2.95
N PRO A 225 9.48 12.96 -3.01
CA PRO A 225 8.61 12.08 -2.21
C PRO A 225 8.83 12.27 -0.71
N ALA A 226 7.77 12.11 0.08
CA ALA A 226 7.88 12.19 1.54
C ALA A 226 8.84 11.11 2.09
N GLU A 227 8.85 9.91 1.50
CA GLU A 227 9.74 8.81 1.89
C GLU A 227 11.23 9.20 1.84
N GLN A 228 11.62 10.04 0.88
CA GLN A 228 12.99 10.54 0.77
C GLN A 228 13.37 11.49 1.92
N ILE A 229 12.40 12.25 2.44
CA ILE A 229 12.58 13.10 3.61
C ILE A 229 12.64 12.26 4.88
N TYR A 230 11.74 11.28 5.02
CA TYR A 230 11.76 10.30 6.12
C TYR A 230 13.15 9.67 6.27
N ALA A 231 13.71 9.13 5.18
CA ALA A 231 15.02 8.48 5.22
C ALA A 231 16.14 9.41 5.70
N VAL A 232 16.14 10.69 5.26
CA VAL A 232 17.15 11.66 5.70
C VAL A 232 16.97 12.03 7.17
N ILE A 233 15.73 12.22 7.65
CA ILE A 233 15.48 12.50 9.06
C ILE A 233 15.90 11.31 9.92
N GLU A 234 15.47 10.09 9.59
CA GLU A 234 15.83 8.86 10.31
C GLU A 234 17.37 8.72 10.39
N GLN A 235 18.08 8.92 9.28
CA GLN A 235 19.54 8.82 9.25
C GLN A 235 20.26 9.92 10.03
N ALA A 236 19.72 11.15 10.04
CA ALA A 236 20.32 12.30 10.72
C ALA A 236 20.03 12.36 12.22
N SER A 237 18.99 11.66 12.68
CA SER A 237 18.53 11.69 14.07
C SER A 237 19.21 10.66 14.99
N ASP A 238 20.08 9.81 14.42
CA ASP A 238 20.76 8.71 15.09
C ASP A 238 19.76 7.81 15.87
N HIS A 239 20.17 7.28 17.04
CA HIS A 239 19.37 6.35 17.85
C HIS A 239 18.35 7.03 18.79
N LEU A 240 18.25 8.37 18.77
CA LEU A 240 17.37 9.12 19.66
C LEU A 240 15.95 9.27 19.11
N LEU A 241 15.76 9.14 17.80
CA LEU A 241 14.43 9.25 17.18
C LEU A 241 13.63 7.99 17.46
N GLU A 242 12.58 8.13 18.26
CA GLU A 242 11.65 7.05 18.58
C GLU A 242 10.49 7.01 17.58
N ARG A 243 10.02 8.18 17.11
CA ARG A 243 8.87 8.28 16.21
C ARG A 243 9.00 9.49 15.28
N LEU A 244 8.53 9.34 14.05
CA LEU A 244 8.47 10.38 13.04
C LEU A 244 7.15 10.27 12.27
N GLU A 245 6.35 11.35 12.29
CA GLU A 245 5.02 11.38 11.67
C GLU A 245 4.84 12.64 10.83
N LEU A 246 4.48 12.49 9.55
CA LEU A 246 4.02 13.58 8.71
C LEU A 246 2.55 13.85 9.03
N PHE A 247 2.24 15.02 9.57
CA PHE A 247 0.87 15.36 9.99
C PHE A 247 0.22 16.46 9.15
N ASP A 248 0.99 17.22 8.37
CA ASP A 248 0.44 18.23 7.46
C ASP A 248 1.22 18.30 6.13
N LEU A 249 0.48 18.47 5.04
CA LEU A 249 0.99 18.68 3.68
C LEU A 249 0.23 19.84 3.04
N TYR A 250 0.93 20.93 2.77
CA TYR A 250 0.34 22.16 2.24
C TYR A 250 0.97 22.58 0.91
N THR A 251 0.13 22.79 -0.10
CA THR A 251 0.49 23.22 -1.47
C THR A 251 -0.21 24.52 -1.90
N GLY A 252 -0.78 25.26 -0.95
CA GLY A 252 -1.54 26.48 -1.24
C GLY A 252 -0.68 27.71 -1.51
N LYS A 253 -1.36 28.88 -1.63
CA LYS A 253 -0.78 30.16 -2.06
C LYS A 253 0.39 30.67 -1.21
N GLN A 254 0.53 30.21 0.04
CA GLN A 254 1.62 30.62 0.94
C GLN A 254 2.94 29.90 0.67
N VAL A 255 2.96 28.92 -0.25
CA VAL A 255 4.18 28.21 -0.67
C VAL A 255 4.52 28.61 -2.11
N PRO A 256 5.80 28.86 -2.44
CA PRO A 256 6.21 29.16 -3.81
C PRO A 256 5.71 28.12 -4.81
N ALA A 257 5.37 28.56 -6.02
CA ALA A 257 4.94 27.65 -7.08
C ALA A 257 6.01 26.58 -7.35
N GLY A 258 5.56 25.32 -7.51
CA GLY A 258 6.46 24.17 -7.67
C GLY A 258 7.07 23.66 -6.36
N ARG A 259 6.68 24.20 -5.20
CA ARG A 259 7.10 23.69 -3.88
C ARG A 259 5.90 23.21 -3.07
N LYS A 260 6.19 22.44 -2.03
CA LYS A 260 5.22 21.98 -1.03
C LYS A 260 5.81 22.11 0.37
N SER A 261 4.96 22.38 1.35
CA SER A 261 5.33 22.39 2.75
C SER A 261 4.87 21.09 3.42
N MET A 262 5.75 20.49 4.20
CA MET A 262 5.49 19.26 4.95
C MET A 262 5.83 19.51 6.42
N ALA A 263 4.90 19.18 7.32
CA ALA A 263 5.10 19.30 8.76
C ALA A 263 5.20 17.91 9.41
N PHE A 264 6.29 17.70 10.13
CA PHE A 264 6.61 16.45 10.80
C PHE A 264 6.59 16.64 12.30
N SER A 265 6.07 15.66 13.04
CA SER A 265 6.25 15.54 14.47
C SER A 265 7.34 14.50 14.74
N LEU A 266 8.36 14.90 15.50
CA LEU A 266 9.51 14.09 15.87
C LEU A 266 9.45 13.83 17.36
N THR A 267 9.42 12.55 17.75
CA THR A 267 9.53 12.14 19.15
C THR A 267 10.93 11.63 19.40
N PHE A 268 11.68 12.31 20.27
CA PHE A 268 13.00 11.91 20.70
C PHE A 268 12.96 11.28 22.09
N ARG A 269 13.77 10.25 22.32
CA ARG A 269 13.96 9.64 23.64
C ARG A 269 15.34 9.00 23.77
N ALA A 270 16.03 9.28 24.87
CA ALA A 270 17.22 8.55 25.27
C ALA A 270 16.87 7.36 26.17
N ALA A 271 17.62 6.26 26.03
CA ALA A 271 17.40 5.05 26.81
C ALA A 271 17.98 5.11 28.23
N ASP A 272 18.92 6.03 28.47
CA ASP A 272 19.79 6.08 29.64
C ASP A 272 19.70 7.40 30.44
N HIS A 273 19.10 8.46 29.91
CA HIS A 273 18.90 9.73 30.60
C HIS A 273 17.66 10.51 30.10
N THR A 274 17.32 11.61 30.77
CA THR A 274 16.31 12.57 30.29
C THR A 274 16.98 13.56 29.34
N LEU A 275 16.45 13.68 28.12
CA LEU A 275 16.96 14.60 27.11
C LEU A 275 16.81 16.06 27.58
N ARG A 276 17.86 16.85 27.39
CA ARG A 276 17.83 18.31 27.58
C ARG A 276 17.43 19.01 26.29
N ASP A 277 16.90 20.24 26.42
CA ASP A 277 16.46 21.01 25.25
C ASP A 277 17.61 21.28 24.28
N GLU A 278 18.82 21.56 24.78
CA GLU A 278 19.99 21.86 23.94
C GLU A 278 20.40 20.65 23.07
N GLU A 279 20.27 19.43 23.60
CA GLU A 279 20.59 18.20 22.87
C GLU A 279 19.60 17.96 21.73
N VAL A 280 18.32 18.25 21.97
CA VAL A 280 17.27 18.13 20.96
C VAL A 280 17.42 19.20 19.89
N GLU A 281 17.76 20.44 20.28
CA GLU A 281 18.05 21.53 19.33
C GLU A 281 19.25 21.22 18.42
N GLU A 282 20.33 20.66 18.98
CA GLU A 282 21.49 20.23 18.19
C GLU A 282 21.09 19.17 17.14
N ARG A 283 20.23 18.21 17.54
CA ARG A 283 19.73 17.17 16.63
C ARG A 283 18.83 17.75 15.55
N LEU A 284 17.91 18.65 15.88
CA LEU A 284 17.10 19.37 14.90
C LEU A 284 17.95 20.16 13.92
N ALA A 285 18.99 20.85 14.39
CA ALA A 285 19.91 21.59 13.54
C ALA A 285 20.65 20.67 12.55
N ARG A 286 21.07 19.48 12.99
CA ARG A 286 21.70 18.46 12.14
C ARG A 286 20.73 17.92 11.08
N ILE A 287 19.50 17.61 11.46
CA ILE A 287 18.44 17.16 10.54
C ILE A 287 18.18 18.23 9.47
N LEU A 288 18.01 19.49 9.88
CA LEU A 288 17.81 20.62 8.97
C LEU A 288 18.99 20.80 8.01
N ALA A 289 20.23 20.68 8.50
CA ALA A 289 21.42 20.78 7.66
C ALA A 289 21.47 19.64 6.62
N ALA A 290 21.12 18.41 7.01
CA ALA A 290 21.06 17.27 6.10
C ALA A 290 19.99 17.44 5.02
N LEU A 291 18.78 17.89 5.41
CA LEU A 291 17.68 18.16 4.48
C LEU A 291 17.99 19.31 3.52
N ARG A 292 18.64 20.38 4.00
CA ARG A 292 19.15 21.48 3.16
C ARG A 292 20.14 20.96 2.12
N ARG A 293 21.09 20.14 2.54
CA ARG A 293 22.12 19.59 1.65
C ARG A 293 21.56 18.64 0.60
N ALA A 294 20.61 17.78 0.99
CA ALA A 294 20.06 16.76 0.10
C ALA A 294 19.03 17.32 -0.88
N TYR A 295 18.13 18.20 -0.41
CA TYR A 295 16.93 18.60 -1.18
C TYR A 295 16.67 20.12 -1.20
N GLY A 296 17.60 20.94 -0.72
CA GLY A 296 17.39 22.40 -0.64
C GLY A 296 16.22 22.78 0.28
N ALA A 297 15.95 21.96 1.31
CA ALA A 297 14.82 22.17 2.21
C ALA A 297 14.96 23.47 3.00
N GLU A 298 13.90 24.27 3.07
CA GLU A 298 13.85 25.50 3.86
C GLU A 298 12.95 25.31 5.06
N LEU A 299 13.35 25.82 6.23
CA LEU A 299 12.51 25.80 7.42
C LEU A 299 11.35 26.78 7.21
N ARG A 300 10.12 26.34 7.45
CA ARG A 300 8.94 27.20 7.49
C ARG A 300 8.72 27.64 8.94
N SER A 301 8.92 28.93 9.19
CA SER A 301 8.55 29.61 10.44
C SER A 301 7.10 30.06 10.42
#